data_AF-A0A8B5XY90-F1
#
_entry.id   AF-A0A8B5XY90-F1
#
_cell.length_a   1.000
_cell.length_b   1.000
_cell.length_c   1.000
_cell.angle_alpha   90.00
_cell.angle_beta   90.00
_cell.angle_gamma   90.00
#
_symmetry.space_group_name_H-M   'P 1'
#
loop_
_entity.id
_entity.type
_entity.pdbx_description
1 polymer ?
#
loop_
_entity_poly.entity_id
_entity_poly.type
_entity_poly.pdbx_seq_one_letter_code
_entity_poly.pdbx_strand_id
1 'polypeptide(L)'
;MKEFNRLIDNQLKTMDKLLLLQSEIERCQDIEKQLLALEEEIEAVTIQEEIQLKKQELKSIHDMFEKQTEEVIRYFQQGQAAIR
;
A
#
# COMPACT_ATOMS: atom_id res chain seq x y z
N MET A 1 -11.33 24.03 4.20
CA MET A 1 -10.94 23.25 5.40
C MET A 1 -11.63 21.88 5.47
N LYS A 2 -12.97 21.76 5.42
CA LYS A 2 -13.64 20.43 5.49
C LYS A 2 -13.18 19.45 4.39
N GLU A 3 -13.08 19.93 3.15
CA GLU A 3 -12.65 19.09 2.02
C GLU A 3 -11.18 18.66 2.13
N PHE A 4 -10.30 19.57 2.56
CA PHE A 4 -8.90 19.24 2.83
C PHE A 4 -8.76 18.13 3.87
N ASN A 5 -9.46 18.24 5.00
CA ASN A 5 -9.43 17.21 6.04
C ASN A 5 -9.94 15.86 5.52
N ARG A 6 -10.99 15.86 4.69
CA ARG A 6 -11.49 14.65 4.04
C ARG A 6 -10.44 13.99 3.12
N LEU A 7 -9.69 14.78 2.35
CA LEU A 7 -8.62 14.26 1.49
C LEU A 7 -7.51 13.61 2.32
N ILE A 8 -7.09 14.24 3.42
CA ILE A 8 -6.10 13.70 4.36
C ILE A 8 -6.61 12.41 5.01
N ASP A 9 -7.84 12.40 5.51
CA ASP A 9 -8.43 11.20 6.14
C ASP A 9 -8.50 10.01 5.18
N ASN A 10 -8.80 10.27 3.90
CA ASN A 10 -8.81 9.24 2.87
C ASN A 10 -7.39 8.73 2.56
N GLN A 11 -6.41 9.64 2.47
CA GLN A 11 -5.01 9.30 2.24
C GLN A 11 -4.47 8.42 3.39
N LEU A 12 -4.75 8.77 4.64
CA LEU A 12 -4.33 7.99 5.82
C LEU A 12 -4.93 6.59 5.81
N LYS A 13 -6.22 6.44 5.48
CA LYS A 13 -6.85 5.11 5.35
C LYS A 13 -6.21 4.25 4.25
N THR A 14 -5.79 4.86 3.15
CA THR A 14 -5.05 4.15 2.10
C THR A 14 -3.66 3.74 2.59
N MET A 15 -2.98 4.62 3.32
CA MET A 15 -1.68 4.34 3.94
C MET A 15 -1.74 3.16 4.93
N ASP A 16 -2.76 3.10 5.78
CA ASP A 16 -2.93 1.99 6.72
C ASP A 16 -3.05 0.65 5.98
N LYS A 17 -3.76 0.63 4.85
CA LYS A 17 -3.88 -0.56 3.99
C LYS A 17 -2.55 -0.92 3.32
N LEU A 18 -1.78 0.07 2.87
CA LEU A 18 -0.44 -0.15 2.32
C LEU A 18 0.47 -0.82 3.35
N LEU A 19 0.53 -0.27 4.56
CA LEU A 19 1.37 -0.79 5.65
C LEU A 19 0.97 -2.21 6.03
N LEU A 20 -0.34 -2.47 6.18
CA LEU A 20 -0.84 -3.80 6.46
C LEU A 20 -0.40 -4.81 5.40
N LEU A 21 -0.59 -4.50 4.13
CA LEU A 21 -0.27 -5.41 3.03
C LEU A 21 1.25 -5.63 2.90
N GLN A 22 2.07 -4.60 3.17
CA GLN A 22 3.52 -4.75 3.26
C GLN A 22 3.92 -5.73 4.36
N SER A 23 3.37 -5.59 5.57
CA SER A 23 3.65 -6.51 6.68
C SER A 23 3.18 -7.94 6.38
N GLU A 24 2.07 -8.11 5.66
CA GLU A 24 1.64 -9.44 5.21
C GLU A 24 2.60 -10.07 4.21
N ILE A 25 3.13 -9.29 3.24
CA ILE A 25 4.13 -9.77 2.29
C ILE A 25 5.40 -10.21 3.03
N GLU A 26 5.88 -9.42 3.99
CA GLU A 26 7.04 -9.77 4.82
C GLU A 26 6.81 -11.08 5.57
N ARG A 27 5.63 -11.25 6.18
CA ARG A 27 5.25 -12.50 6.85
C ARG A 27 5.25 -13.69 5.89
N CYS A 28 4.68 -13.54 4.69
CA CYS A 28 4.69 -14.60 3.69
C CYS A 28 6.11 -14.96 3.26
N GLN A 29 6.99 -13.98 3.08
CA GLN A 29 8.40 -14.22 2.73
C GLN A 29 9.15 -14.99 3.84
N ASP A 30 8.84 -14.70 5.10
CA ASP A 30 9.46 -15.45 6.21
C ASP A 30 8.93 -16.88 6.31
N ILE A 31 7.68 -17.13 5.93
CA ILE A 31 7.11 -18.48 5.80
C ILE A 31 7.77 -19.23 4.63
N GLU A 32 7.88 -18.59 3.46
CA GLU A 32 8.55 -19.15 2.28
C GLU A 32 9.98 -19.60 2.60
N LYS A 33 10.77 -18.76 3.29
CA LYS A 33 12.12 -19.12 3.73
C LYS A 33 12.14 -20.34 4.66
N GLN A 34 11.17 -20.46 5.56
CA GLN A 34 11.08 -21.59 6.47
C GLN A 34 10.72 -22.89 5.73
N LEU A 35 9.80 -22.82 4.77
CA LEU A 35 9.42 -23.96 3.93
C LEU A 35 10.59 -24.45 3.08
N LEU A 36 11.32 -23.53 2.45
CA LEU A 36 12.54 -23.86 1.70
C LEU A 36 13.62 -24.49 2.58
N ALA A 37 13.75 -24.05 3.83
CA ALA A 37 14.68 -24.65 4.78
C ALA A 37 14.27 -26.08 5.23
N LEU A 38 13.00 -26.43 5.06
CA LEU A 38 12.45 -27.77 5.32
C LEU A 38 12.36 -28.64 4.06
N GLU A 39 12.85 -28.16 2.91
CA GLU A 39 12.72 -28.82 1.59
C GLU A 39 11.26 -28.99 1.12
N GLU A 40 10.32 -28.21 1.66
CA GLU A 40 8.89 -28.22 1.31
C GLU A 40 8.62 -27.32 0.08
N GLU A 41 9.13 -27.74 -1.08
CA GLU A 41 9.15 -26.93 -2.30
C GLU A 41 7.74 -26.62 -2.85
N ILE A 42 6.78 -27.54 -2.72
CA ILE A 42 5.41 -27.36 -3.26
C ILE A 42 4.67 -26.26 -2.48
N GLU A 43 4.79 -26.30 -1.16
CA GLU A 43 4.24 -25.31 -0.24
C GLU A 43 4.93 -23.97 -0.45
N ALA A 44 6.25 -23.96 -0.66
CA ALA A 44 6.99 -22.74 -0.96
C ALA A 44 6.51 -22.06 -2.26
N VAL A 45 6.25 -22.83 -3.33
CA VAL A 45 5.67 -22.30 -4.58
C VAL A 45 4.29 -21.70 -4.33
N THR A 46 3.46 -22.36 -3.51
CA THR A 46 2.12 -21.86 -3.18
C THR A 46 2.19 -20.51 -2.46
N ILE A 47 3.10 -20.36 -1.49
CA ILE A 47 3.34 -19.09 -0.80
C ILE A 47 3.91 -18.03 -1.75
N GLN A 48 4.79 -18.42 -2.67
CA GLN A 48 5.35 -17.52 -3.67
C GLN A 48 4.26 -16.92 -4.57
N GLU A 49 3.28 -17.73 -5.00
CA GLU A 49 2.12 -17.27 -5.77
C GLU A 49 1.28 -16.26 -4.96
N GLU A 50 1.04 -16.52 -3.67
CA GLU A 50 0.33 -15.59 -2.78
C GLU A 50 1.08 -14.26 -2.65
N ILE A 51 2.41 -14.29 -2.50
CA ILE A 51 3.27 -13.09 -2.48
C ILE A 51 3.10 -12.27 -3.77
N GLN A 52 3.05 -12.92 -4.94
CA GLN A 52 2.87 -12.19 -6.20
C GLN A 52 1.51 -11.52 -6.29
N LEU A 53 0.44 -12.18 -5.86
CA LEU A 53 -0.90 -11.59 -5.82
C LEU A 53 -0.93 -10.38 -4.88
N LYS A 54 -0.38 -10.51 -3.67
CA LYS A 54 -0.28 -9.40 -2.70
C LYS A 54 0.55 -8.24 -3.25
N LYS A 55 1.64 -8.49 -3.98
CA LYS A 55 2.45 -7.45 -4.63
C LYS A 55 1.68 -6.70 -5.72
N GLN A 56 0.85 -7.39 -6.49
CA GLN A 56 -0.02 -6.76 -7.50
C GLN A 56 -1.07 -5.85 -6.85
N GLU A 57 -1.67 -6.31 -5.75
CA GLU A 57 -2.59 -5.50 -4.96
C GLU A 57 -1.88 -4.29 -4.35
N LEU A 58 -0.69 -4.48 -3.77
CA LEU A 58 0.11 -3.41 -3.17
C LEU A 58 0.41 -2.30 -4.17
N LYS A 59 0.77 -2.67 -5.40
CA LYS A 59 0.97 -1.70 -6.49
C LYS A 59 -0.30 -0.88 -6.76
N SER A 60 -1.46 -1.52 -6.81
CA SER A 60 -2.73 -0.84 -7.06
C SER A 60 -3.09 0.15 -5.95
N ILE A 61 -2.83 -0.22 -4.69
CA ILE A 61 -3.04 0.67 -3.54
C ILE A 61 -2.01 1.81 -3.54
N HIS A 62 -0.76 1.55 -3.95
CA HIS A 62 0.29 2.56 -4.04
C HIS A 62 -0.07 3.63 -5.08
N ASP A 63 -0.50 3.21 -6.27
CA ASP A 63 -0.96 4.13 -7.32
C ASP A 63 -2.15 4.99 -6.86
N MET A 64 -3.04 4.44 -6.02
CA MET A 64 -4.13 5.19 -5.39
C MET A 64 -3.60 6.23 -4.41
N PHE A 65 -2.65 5.85 -3.56
CA PHE A 65 -2.04 6.73 -2.58
C PHE A 65 -1.31 7.91 -3.24
N GLU A 66 -0.58 7.66 -4.33
CA GLU A 66 0.07 8.72 -5.12
C GLU A 66 -0.96 9.73 -5.66
N LYS A 67 -2.05 9.25 -6.27
CA LYS A 67 -3.12 10.13 -6.77
C LYS A 67 -3.74 10.97 -5.65
N GLN A 68 -4.02 10.36 -4.50
CA GLN A 68 -4.54 11.08 -3.33
C GLN A 68 -3.54 12.13 -2.82
N THR A 69 -2.25 11.83 -2.84
CA THR A 69 -1.18 12.76 -2.46
C THR A 69 -1.14 13.97 -3.40
N GLU A 70 -1.23 13.74 -4.70
CA GLU A 70 -1.31 14.84 -5.67
C GLU A 70 -2.56 15.71 -5.47
N GLU A 71 -3.71 15.10 -5.16
CA GLU A 71 -4.95 15.84 -4.89
C GLU A 71 -4.83 16.75 -3.67
N VAL A 72 -4.24 16.25 -2.58
CA VAL A 72 -3.95 17.03 -1.37
C VAL A 72 -3.05 18.23 -1.70
N ILE A 73 -1.95 17.99 -2.44
CA ILE A 73 -1.01 19.05 -2.83
C ILE A 73 -1.71 20.09 -3.71
N ARG A 74 -2.45 19.66 -4.73
CA ARG A 74 -3.20 20.55 -5.64
C ARG A 74 -4.19 21.42 -4.86
N TYR A 75 -4.98 20.82 -3.97
CA TYR A 75 -5.96 21.55 -3.16
C TYR A 75 -5.28 22.59 -2.27
N PHE A 76 -4.16 22.23 -1.63
CA PHE A 76 -3.40 23.14 -0.79
C PHE A 76 -2.82 24.33 -1.57
N GLN A 77 -2.25 24.07 -2.75
CA GLN A 77 -1.69 25.11 -3.62
C GLN A 77 -2.77 26.07 -4.15
N GLN A 78 -3.92 25.56 -4.57
CA GLN A 78 -5.06 26.38 -5.00
C GLN A 78 -5.59 27.25 -3.86
N GLY A 79 -5.68 26.69 -2.64
CA GLY A 79 -6.06 27.43 -1.45
C GLY A 79 -5.12 28.59 -1.14
N GLN A 80 -3.80 28.43 -1.33
CA GLN A 80 -2.83 29.52 -1.17
C GLN A 80 -2.91 30.56 -2.29
N ALA A 81 -3.13 30.14 -3.54
CA ALA A 81 -3.25 31.04 -4.69
C ALA A 81 -4.50 31.93 -4.60
N ALA A 82 -5.59 31.45 -3.99
CA ALA A 82 -6.81 32.22 -3.78
C ALA A 82 -6.72 33.30 -2.68
N ILE A 83 -5.64 33.29 -1.88
CA ILE A 83 -5.37 34.25 -0.79
C ILE A 83 -4.35 35.32 -1.23
N ARG A 84 -3.69 35.15 -2.38
CA ARG A 84 -2.81 36.14 -3.02
C ARG A 84 -3.59 37.01 -3.99
#